data_AF-A0A4Y9F155-F1
#
_entry.id   AF-A0A4Y9F155-F1
#
_cell.length_a   1.000
_cell.length_b   1.000
_cell.length_c   1.000
_cell.angle_alpha   90.00
_cell.angle_beta   90.00
_cell.angle_gamma   90.00
#
_symmetry.space_group_name_H-M   'P 1'
#
loop_
_entity.id
_entity.type
_entity.pdbx_description
1 polymer ?
#
loop_
_entity_poly.entity_id
_entity_poly.type
_entity_poly.pdbx_seq_one_letter_code
_entity_poly.pdbx_strand_id
1 'polypeptide(L)'
;SYRYELQFHTREEIRAYCLEIWEVMQEVYYNGTHPNEDYLPGKLHLKRRAKGLKERVAMTADPMGIIDFISLYAIAIAEENASGAKVVTAPTNGACAVIPAVMLYLKNHTIGFSDEKAIEFLLVAMLIGSFYK
;
A
#
# COMPACT_ATOMS: atom_id res chain seq x y z
N SER A 1 -3.95 10.11 18.44
CA SER A 1 -4.41 8.83 17.84
C SER A 1 -4.25 7.68 18.81
N TYR A 2 -3.03 7.24 19.17
CA TYR A 2 -2.82 6.10 20.07
C TYR A 2 -3.62 6.15 21.39
N ARG A 3 -3.60 7.29 22.11
CA ARG A 3 -4.37 7.48 23.36
C ARG A 3 -5.88 7.40 23.19
N TYR A 4 -6.38 7.68 21.99
CA TYR A 4 -7.80 7.60 21.68
C TYR A 4 -8.21 6.13 21.50
N GLU A 5 -7.45 5.37 20.71
CA GLU A 5 -7.68 3.93 20.50
C GLU A 5 -7.61 3.12 21.80
N LEU A 6 -6.75 3.52 22.75
CA LEU A 6 -6.66 2.89 24.08
C LEU A 6 -7.95 2.92 24.90
N GLN A 7 -8.95 3.71 24.50
CA GLN A 7 -10.26 3.71 25.15
C GLN A 7 -11.10 2.47 24.78
N PHE A 8 -10.77 1.82 23.66
CA PHE A 8 -11.53 0.72 23.09
C PHE A 8 -10.73 -0.58 23.00
N HIS A 9 -9.41 -0.47 22.86
CA HIS A 9 -8.52 -1.61 22.60
C HIS A 9 -7.27 -1.55 23.49
N THR A 10 -6.70 -2.73 23.75
CA THR A 10 -5.40 -2.84 24.41
C THR A 10 -4.27 -2.39 23.48
N ARG A 11 -3.11 -2.08 24.06
CA ARG A 11 -1.90 -1.69 23.32
C ARG A 11 -1.48 -2.77 22.34
N GLU A 12 -1.60 -4.02 22.76
CA GLU A 12 -1.22 -5.21 22.01
C GLU A 12 -2.15 -5.44 20.82
N GLU A 13 -3.46 -5.28 21.01
CA GLU A 13 -4.46 -5.38 19.93
C GLU A 13 -4.28 -4.31 18.86
N ILE A 14 -4.09 -3.04 19.26
CA ILE A 14 -3.86 -1.93 18.31
C ILE A 14 -2.61 -2.21 17.48
N ARG A 15 -1.53 -2.65 18.14
CA ARG A 15 -0.27 -2.97 17.50
C ARG A 15 -0.44 -4.12 16.50
N ALA A 16 -1.04 -5.22 16.94
CA ALA A 16 -1.27 -6.40 16.11
C ALA A 16 -2.10 -6.05 14.87
N TYR A 17 -3.19 -5.30 15.04
CA TYR A 17 -4.07 -4.92 13.93
C TYR A 17 -3.37 -3.99 12.92
N CYS A 18 -2.61 -3.00 13.39
CA CYS A 18 -1.85 -2.14 12.47
C CYS A 18 -0.79 -2.93 11.68
N LEU A 19 -0.14 -3.91 12.32
CA LEU A 19 0.85 -4.75 11.65
C LEU A 19 0.19 -5.72 10.67
N GLU A 20 -0.97 -6.27 10.98
CA GLU A 20 -1.75 -7.09 10.05
C GLU A 20 -2.15 -6.28 8.80
N ILE A 21 -2.67 -5.06 8.99
CA ILE A 21 -2.97 -4.13 7.89
C ILE A 21 -1.72 -3.93 7.01
N TRP A 22 -0.58 -3.65 7.65
CA TRP A 22 0.65 -3.36 6.95
C TRP A 22 1.23 -4.59 6.22
N GLU A 23 1.11 -5.78 6.80
CA GLU A 23 1.50 -7.04 6.19
C GLU A 23 0.68 -7.30 4.92
N VAL A 24 -0.65 -7.19 5.01
CA VAL A 24 -1.53 -7.36 3.85
C VAL A 24 -1.23 -6.31 2.77
N MET A 25 -1.02 -5.06 3.14
CA MET A 25 -0.65 -4.01 2.18
C MET A 25 0.63 -4.36 1.37
N GLN A 26 1.62 -4.97 2.02
CA GLN A 26 2.84 -5.43 1.37
C GLN A 26 2.61 -6.67 0.50
N GLU A 27 1.79 -7.61 0.97
CA GLU A 27 1.38 -8.81 0.23
C GLU A 27 0.68 -8.43 -1.09
N VAL A 28 -0.27 -7.50 -1.03
CA VAL A 28 -0.99 -7.02 -2.22
C VAL A 28 -0.04 -6.38 -3.21
N TYR A 29 0.90 -5.55 -2.75
CA TYR A 29 1.94 -5.02 -3.64
C TYR A 29 2.79 -6.14 -4.28
N TYR A 30 3.22 -7.12 -3.47
CA TYR A 30 3.99 -8.25 -3.96
C TYR A 30 3.24 -8.99 -5.06
N ASN A 31 1.98 -9.34 -4.84
CA ASN A 31 1.13 -10.04 -5.81
C ASN A 31 0.94 -9.21 -7.08
N GLY A 32 0.68 -7.91 -6.96
CA GLY A 32 0.53 -7.01 -8.11
C GLY A 32 1.78 -6.92 -8.99
N THR A 33 2.97 -7.10 -8.42
CA THR A 33 4.23 -7.15 -9.19
C THR A 33 4.63 -8.55 -9.68
N HIS A 34 3.96 -9.60 -9.22
CA HIS A 34 4.14 -10.98 -9.68
C HIS A 34 2.80 -11.58 -10.11
N PRO A 35 2.10 -10.97 -11.09
CA PRO A 35 0.80 -11.46 -11.50
C PRO A 35 0.93 -12.81 -12.22
N ASN A 36 -0.07 -13.67 -12.01
CA ASN A 36 -0.20 -14.95 -12.72
C ASN A 36 -0.77 -14.77 -14.14
N GLU A 37 -1.48 -13.67 -14.39
CA GLU A 37 -2.12 -13.35 -15.67
C GLU A 37 -1.65 -11.98 -16.17
N ASP A 38 -1.49 -11.81 -17.49
CA ASP A 38 -1.01 -10.55 -18.07
C ASP A 38 -2.09 -9.47 -18.22
N TYR A 39 -3.37 -9.84 -18.10
CA TYR A 39 -4.51 -8.95 -18.31
C TYR A 39 -5.44 -8.96 -17.10
N LEU A 40 -6.08 -7.83 -16.84
CA LEU A 40 -7.13 -7.72 -15.83
C LEU A 40 -8.43 -8.35 -16.36
N PRO A 41 -9.22 -8.99 -15.47
CA PRO A 41 -10.52 -9.51 -15.84
C PRO A 41 -11.48 -8.39 -16.25
N GLY A 42 -12.48 -8.74 -17.07
CA GLY A 42 -13.52 -7.81 -17.54
C GLY A 42 -13.41 -7.45 -19.03
N LYS A 43 -14.32 -6.58 -19.48
CA LYS A 43 -14.55 -6.32 -20.91
C LYS A 43 -13.54 -5.35 -21.55
N LEU A 44 -12.77 -4.63 -20.73
CA LEU A 44 -11.86 -3.59 -21.19
C LEU A 44 -10.48 -4.13 -21.62
N HIS A 45 -10.23 -5.44 -21.45
CA HIS A 45 -8.98 -6.12 -21.83
C HIS A 45 -7.71 -5.34 -21.43
N LEU A 46 -7.68 -4.81 -20.21
CA LEU A 46 -6.59 -3.97 -19.74
C LEU A 46 -5.38 -4.83 -19.40
N LYS A 47 -4.24 -4.53 -20.02
CA LYS A 47 -2.97 -5.20 -19.71
C LYS A 47 -2.44 -4.72 -18.35
N ARG A 48 -1.98 -5.65 -17.51
CA ARG A 48 -1.26 -5.33 -16.27
C ARG A 48 0.10 -4.72 -16.59
N ARG A 49 0.43 -3.64 -15.89
CA ARG A 49 1.62 -2.81 -16.15
C ARG A 49 2.64 -2.89 -15.03
N ALA A 50 2.23 -3.27 -13.82
CA ALA A 50 3.09 -3.24 -12.63
C ALA A 50 4.38 -4.06 -12.81
N LYS A 51 4.29 -5.30 -13.33
CA LYS A 51 5.46 -6.17 -13.59
C LYS A 51 6.49 -5.50 -14.49
N GLY A 52 6.07 -5.05 -15.68
CA GLY A 52 6.96 -4.39 -16.63
C GLY A 52 7.41 -2.99 -16.20
N LEU A 53 6.69 -2.33 -15.30
CA LEU A 53 7.15 -1.09 -14.68
C LEU A 53 8.25 -1.36 -13.66
N LYS A 54 8.11 -2.40 -12.81
CA LYS A 54 9.14 -2.81 -11.85
C LYS A 54 10.49 -3.07 -12.50
N GLU A 55 10.49 -3.79 -13.62
CA GLU A 55 11.70 -4.07 -14.40
C GLU A 55 12.37 -2.78 -14.91
N ARG A 56 11.59 -1.83 -15.42
CA ARG A 56 12.11 -0.55 -15.94
C ARG A 56 12.65 0.36 -14.84
N VAL A 57 11.93 0.46 -13.72
CA VAL A 57 12.31 1.34 -12.60
C VAL A 57 13.59 0.84 -11.92
N ALA A 58 13.84 -0.47 -11.89
CA ALA A 58 15.08 -1.03 -11.36
C ALA A 58 16.33 -0.67 -12.19
N MET A 59 16.17 -0.26 -13.45
CA MET A 59 17.28 0.01 -14.38
C MET A 59 17.64 1.49 -14.52
N THR A 60 16.90 2.40 -13.85
CA THR A 60 17.12 3.85 -13.97
C THR A 60 17.87 4.43 -12.76
N ALA A 61 18.80 5.34 -13.03
CA ALA A 61 19.48 6.16 -12.02
C ALA A 61 18.90 7.59 -11.95
N ASP A 62 17.68 7.80 -12.49
CA ASP A 62 17.02 9.10 -12.57
C ASP A 62 16.71 9.67 -11.16
N PRO A 63 17.15 10.90 -10.86
CA PRO A 63 16.77 11.63 -9.64
C PRO A 63 15.26 11.80 -9.43
N MET A 64 14.44 11.75 -10.49
CA MET A 64 12.97 11.77 -10.40
C MET A 64 12.34 10.38 -10.19
N GLY A 65 13.14 9.32 -10.01
CA GLY A 65 12.68 7.95 -9.81
C GLY A 65 11.73 7.75 -8.63
N ILE A 66 11.67 8.70 -7.69
CA ILE A 66 10.66 8.76 -6.62
C ILE A 66 9.24 8.60 -7.18
N ILE A 67 8.92 9.37 -8.23
CA ILE A 67 7.59 9.37 -8.83
C ILE A 67 7.30 8.00 -9.45
N ASP A 68 8.31 7.39 -10.07
CA ASP A 68 8.18 6.08 -10.70
C ASP A 68 7.96 4.96 -9.67
N PHE A 69 8.66 4.99 -8.53
CA PHE A 69 8.45 4.03 -7.46
C PHE A 69 7.07 4.16 -6.83
N ILE A 70 6.62 5.39 -6.51
CA ILE A 70 5.28 5.63 -5.96
C ILE A 70 4.21 5.17 -6.98
N SER A 71 4.40 5.50 -8.26
CA SER A 71 3.50 5.07 -9.33
C SER A 71 3.48 3.55 -9.47
N LEU A 72 4.63 2.89 -9.39
CA LEU A 72 4.73 1.43 -9.40
C LEU A 72 3.94 0.80 -8.26
N TYR A 73 4.16 1.26 -7.03
CA TYR A 73 3.46 0.73 -5.86
C TYR A 73 1.95 0.93 -6.00
N ALA A 74 1.52 2.12 -6.43
CA ALA A 74 0.11 2.41 -6.59
C ALA A 74 -0.56 1.58 -7.69
N ILE A 75 0.10 1.45 -8.85
CA ILE A 75 -0.42 0.66 -9.99
C ILE A 75 -0.52 -0.82 -9.62
N ALA A 76 0.49 -1.39 -8.97
CA ALA A 76 0.46 -2.79 -8.54
C ALA A 76 -0.75 -3.10 -7.66
N ILE A 77 -1.01 -2.25 -6.66
CA ILE A 77 -2.12 -2.45 -5.72
C ILE A 77 -3.47 -2.19 -6.39
N ALA A 78 -3.56 -1.18 -7.25
CA ALA A 78 -4.78 -0.89 -8.01
C ALA A 78 -5.13 -2.02 -9.00
N GLU A 79 -4.12 -2.65 -9.62
CA GLU A 79 -4.31 -3.81 -10.51
C GLU A 79 -4.80 -5.04 -9.73
N GLU A 80 -4.27 -5.29 -8.53
CA GLU A 80 -4.79 -6.36 -7.66
C GLU A 80 -6.25 -6.13 -7.26
N ASN A 81 -6.58 -4.91 -6.83
CA ASN A 81 -7.98 -4.54 -6.54
C ASN A 81 -8.88 -4.74 -7.77
N ALA A 82 -8.43 -4.34 -8.95
CA ALA A 82 -9.20 -4.50 -10.18
C ALA A 82 -9.39 -5.98 -10.59
N SER A 83 -8.51 -6.87 -10.15
CA SER A 83 -8.67 -8.32 -10.36
C SER A 83 -9.56 -9.03 -9.34
N GLY A 84 -10.08 -8.30 -8.35
CA GLY A 84 -10.93 -8.86 -7.29
C GLY A 84 -10.14 -9.61 -6.21
N ALA A 85 -8.83 -9.41 -6.13
CA ALA A 85 -8.01 -9.94 -5.05
C ALA A 85 -8.34 -9.26 -3.71
N LYS A 86 -7.91 -9.87 -2.60
CA LYS A 86 -7.99 -9.27 -1.26
C LYS A 86 -7.19 -7.97 -1.23
N VAL A 87 -7.81 -6.88 -0.78
CA VAL A 87 -7.14 -5.58 -0.57
C VAL A 87 -7.58 -4.94 0.74
N VAL A 88 -6.76 -4.05 1.29
CA VAL A 88 -7.11 -3.24 2.46
C VAL A 88 -7.70 -1.91 1.99
N THR A 89 -8.88 -1.56 2.50
CA THR A 89 -9.51 -0.26 2.22
C THR A 89 -8.70 0.89 2.78
N ALA A 90 -8.54 1.97 2.02
CA ALA A 90 -7.85 3.18 2.52
C ALA A 90 -8.35 4.49 1.86
N PRO A 91 -9.58 4.98 2.12
CA PRO A 91 -10.62 4.44 3.00
C PRO A 91 -11.67 3.57 2.28
N THR A 92 -11.52 3.36 0.97
CA THR A 92 -12.37 2.50 0.14
C THR A 92 -11.48 1.60 -0.72
N ASN A 93 -12.07 0.60 -1.39
CA ASN A 93 -11.34 -0.22 -2.36
C ASN A 93 -10.78 0.61 -3.52
N GLY A 94 -11.52 1.62 -4.00
CA GLY A 94 -11.05 2.48 -5.10
C GLY A 94 -9.82 3.33 -4.75
N ALA A 95 -9.61 3.64 -3.48
CA ALA A 95 -8.49 4.42 -2.98
C ALA A 95 -7.41 3.59 -2.26
N CYS A 96 -7.53 2.25 -2.25
CA CYS A 96 -6.70 1.35 -1.46
C CYS A 96 -5.19 1.50 -1.68
N ALA A 97 -4.78 1.99 -2.84
CA ALA A 97 -3.38 2.07 -3.25
C ALA A 97 -2.60 3.23 -2.63
N VAL A 98 -3.28 4.30 -2.18
CA VAL A 98 -2.61 5.57 -1.84
C VAL A 98 -1.74 5.44 -0.58
N ILE A 99 -2.33 4.98 0.53
CA ILE A 99 -1.62 4.78 1.79
C ILE A 99 -0.44 3.80 1.66
N PRO A 100 -0.63 2.57 1.14
CA PRO A 100 0.47 1.62 1.03
C PRO A 100 1.56 2.07 0.05
N ALA A 101 1.25 2.80 -1.02
CA ALA A 101 2.27 3.32 -1.93
C ALA A 101 3.26 4.27 -1.22
N VAL A 102 2.75 5.15 -0.35
CA VAL A 102 3.59 6.06 0.44
C VAL A 102 4.40 5.27 1.48
N MET A 103 3.78 4.34 2.19
CA MET A 103 4.47 3.53 3.20
C MET A 103 5.56 2.64 2.59
N LEU A 104 5.32 2.03 1.42
CA LEU A 104 6.31 1.24 0.69
C LEU A 104 7.47 2.11 0.21
N TYR A 105 7.19 3.34 -0.21
CA TYR A 105 8.25 4.28 -0.55
C TYR A 105 9.12 4.61 0.67
N LEU A 106 8.51 4.97 1.80
CA LEU A 106 9.24 5.20 3.05
C LEU A 106 10.06 3.97 3.45
N LYS A 107 9.48 2.77 3.40
CA LYS A 107 10.16 1.51 3.72
C LYS A 107 11.40 1.26 2.86
N ASN A 108 11.29 1.45 1.55
CA ASN A 108 12.32 1.03 0.60
C ASN A 108 13.37 2.11 0.31
N HIS A 109 13.04 3.39 0.53
CA HIS A 109 13.86 4.54 0.10
C HIS A 109 14.25 5.48 1.24
N THR A 110 13.90 5.17 2.48
CA THR A 110 14.36 5.92 3.66
C THR A 110 14.99 5.00 4.70
N ILE A 111 15.89 5.55 5.51
CA ILE A 111 16.52 4.80 6.60
C ILE A 111 15.64 4.87 7.84
N GLY A 112 15.41 3.73 8.49
CA GLY A 112 14.75 3.66 9.80
C GLY A 112 13.23 3.55 9.78
N PHE A 113 12.62 3.15 8.66
CA PHE A 113 11.20 2.79 8.64
C PHE A 113 10.99 1.41 9.29
N SER A 114 10.70 1.42 10.59
CA SER A 114 10.39 0.21 11.38
C SER A 114 8.89 -0.07 11.46
N ASP A 115 8.54 -1.21 12.03
CA ASP A 115 7.16 -1.58 12.38
C ASP A 115 6.47 -0.51 13.24
N GLU A 116 7.20 0.07 14.20
CA GLU A 116 6.70 1.17 15.04
C GLU A 116 6.39 2.42 14.21
N LYS A 117 7.16 2.70 13.15
CA LYS A 117 6.87 3.80 12.21
C LYS A 117 5.68 3.48 11.32
N ALA A 118 5.49 2.24 10.92
CA ALA A 118 4.29 1.82 10.19
C ALA A 118 3.02 1.99 11.05
N ILE A 119 3.07 1.58 12.33
CA ILE A 119 1.98 1.76 13.29
C ILE A 119 1.69 3.24 13.52
N GLU A 120 2.71 4.06 13.76
CA GLU A 120 2.58 5.51 13.92
C GLU A 120 1.91 6.15 12.69
N PHE A 121 2.37 5.79 11.48
CA PHE A 121 1.83 6.28 10.22
C PHE A 121 0.34 5.95 10.09
N LEU A 122 -0.05 4.69 10.29
CA LEU A 122 -1.43 4.23 10.16
C LEU A 122 -2.33 4.92 11.19
N LEU A 123 -1.88 5.06 12.44
CA LEU A 123 -2.63 5.75 13.48
C LEU A 123 -2.85 7.24 13.15
N VAL A 124 -1.85 7.92 12.60
CA VAL A 124 -2.01 9.32 12.16
C VAL A 124 -2.94 9.41 10.96
N ALA A 125 -2.82 8.51 9.98
CA ALA A 125 -3.70 8.46 8.81
C ALA A 125 -5.17 8.21 9.21
N MET A 126 -5.43 7.30 10.15
CA MET A 126 -6.77 7.04 10.69
C MET A 126 -7.35 8.26 11.41
N LEU A 127 -6.55 8.96 12.22
CA LEU A 127 -6.98 10.19 12.89
C LEU A 127 -7.30 11.32 11.91
N ILE A 128 -6.49 11.50 10.86
CA ILE A 128 -6.82 12.49 9.82
C ILE A 128 -8.10 12.09 9.10
N GLY A 129 -8.25 10.79 8.79
CA GLY A 129 -9.46 10.24 8.16
C GLY A 129 -10.73 10.49 8.98
N SER A 130 -10.64 10.47 10.32
CA SER A 130 -11.79 10.73 11.20
C SER A 130 -12.24 12.20 11.23
N PHE A 131 -11.53 13.14 10.60
CA PHE A 131 -12.02 14.51 10.46
C PHE A 131 -12.95 14.71 9.25
N TYR A 132 -12.90 13.79 8.28
CA TYR A 132 -13.70 13.85 7.05
C TYR A 132 -14.93 12.94 7.10
N LYS A 133 -15.11 12.19 8.18
CA LYS A 133 -16.21 11.25 8.40
C LYS A 133 -16.81 11.44 9.78
#